data_AF-A0A1L3EVK4-F1
#
_entry.id   AF-A0A1L3EVK4-F1
#
_cell.length_a   1.000
_cell.length_b   1.000
_cell.length_c   1.000
_cell.angle_alpha   90.00
_cell.angle_beta   90.00
_cell.angle_gamma   90.00
#
_symmetry.space_group_name_H-M   'P 1'
#
loop_
_entity.id
_entity.type
_entity.pdbx_description
1 polymer ?
#
loop_
_entity_poly.entity_id
_entity_poly.type
_entity_poly.pdbx_seq_one_letter_code
_entity_poly.pdbx_strand_id
1 'polypeptide(L)'
;MRALLTHPRWLLVVAGMSTAFVLVLVARRTTNGTDHAATVVDVPRPVTSTPGTTAVLAPRVDAGDALTAIGPSLVATPEAAYDVVFLTVAAAYGRCAPTHAHEFGAMAARARLPVLAGLTSVLGPRTGSRAALLVGIRELAARVPCNGPFDLSIGPFRQRVTIQAYAASFPDSYFEPDLSTAPVAFAGRTLAERASDSCNGVAYAVLPLDAPRAWQCTALRAEARRHIAALCGGSADAAAQQIHDVVTRLPSTCQ
;
A
#
# COMPACT_ATOMS: atom_id res chain seq x y z
N MET A 1 54.60 20.28 -39.51
CA MET A 1 53.81 19.19 -40.14
C MET A 1 52.63 18.88 -39.24
N ARG A 2 51.40 19.02 -39.78
CA ARG A 2 50.12 18.28 -39.54
C ARG A 2 49.79 17.78 -38.10
N ALA A 3 48.58 17.83 -37.56
CA ALA A 3 47.23 18.32 -37.87
C ALA A 3 46.40 18.02 -36.60
N LEU A 4 45.67 18.97 -36.00
CA LEU A 4 44.20 19.16 -36.11
C LEU A 4 43.35 17.88 -36.18
N LEU A 5 42.52 17.66 -35.15
CA LEU A 5 41.23 16.92 -35.13
C LEU A 5 40.61 17.11 -33.72
N THR A 6 40.06 18.27 -33.36
CA THR A 6 38.62 18.60 -33.44
C THR A 6 37.65 17.41 -33.31
N HIS A 7 36.98 17.32 -32.16
CA HIS A 7 35.72 16.59 -32.00
C HIS A 7 34.65 17.53 -31.44
N PRO A 8 33.51 17.71 -32.15
CA PRO A 8 32.50 18.68 -31.82
C PRO A 8 31.54 18.14 -30.76
N ARG A 9 31.26 18.98 -29.77
CA ARG A 9 30.20 18.78 -28.78
C ARG A 9 28.84 18.84 -29.46
N TRP A 10 28.01 17.88 -29.06
CA TRP A 10 26.67 17.62 -29.53
C TRP A 10 25.73 18.82 -29.51
N LEU A 11 24.95 18.85 -30.59
CA LEU A 11 23.80 19.66 -30.91
C LEU A 11 22.55 19.24 -30.11
N LEU A 12 21.61 20.19 -30.01
CA LEU A 12 20.15 20.05 -29.85
C LEU A 12 19.56 19.86 -28.44
N VAL A 13 19.18 20.99 -27.82
CA VAL A 13 17.98 21.10 -26.99
C VAL A 13 17.12 22.20 -27.59
N VAL A 14 16.08 21.81 -28.34
CA VAL A 14 15.04 22.68 -28.89
C VAL A 14 13.69 22.12 -28.51
N ALA A 15 12.85 23.01 -27.97
CA ALA A 15 11.39 22.98 -27.91
C ALA A 15 10.73 21.83 -27.11
N GLY A 16 9.62 22.04 -26.42
CA GLY A 16 8.74 23.20 -26.36
C GLY A 16 7.39 22.79 -25.78
N MET A 17 6.75 23.76 -25.14
CA MET A 17 5.31 24.02 -25.09
C MET A 17 4.32 22.95 -24.61
N SER A 18 3.66 23.33 -23.50
CA SER A 18 2.22 23.64 -23.42
C SER A 18 1.19 22.52 -23.61
N THR A 19 0.35 22.35 -22.58
CA THR A 19 -1.14 22.15 -22.57
C THR A 19 -1.51 21.35 -21.31
N ALA A 20 -2.61 21.53 -20.60
CA ALA A 20 -3.67 22.53 -20.54
C ALA A 20 -4.33 22.33 -19.16
N PHE A 21 -4.60 23.42 -18.43
CA PHE A 21 -5.40 23.37 -17.21
C PHE A 21 -6.89 23.45 -17.61
N VAL A 22 -7.65 22.39 -17.35
CA VAL A 22 -9.11 22.38 -17.49
C VAL A 22 -9.74 22.47 -16.10
N LEU A 23 -10.52 23.54 -15.92
CA LEU A 23 -11.40 23.80 -14.79
C LEU A 23 -12.53 22.76 -14.70
N VAL A 24 -12.86 22.33 -13.49
CA VAL A 24 -14.16 21.73 -13.18
C VAL A 24 -14.77 22.45 -11.99
N LEU A 25 -15.74 23.32 -12.32
CA LEU A 25 -16.82 23.78 -11.46
C LEU A 25 -17.85 22.66 -11.35
N VAL A 26 -18.19 22.22 -10.13
CA VAL A 26 -19.48 21.57 -9.88
C VAL A 26 -20.17 22.24 -8.70
N ALA A 27 -21.38 22.67 -9.00
CA ALA A 27 -22.27 23.49 -8.21
C ALA A 27 -22.80 22.77 -6.96
N ARG A 28 -22.92 23.54 -5.87
CA ARG A 28 -23.82 23.27 -4.76
C ARG A 28 -25.26 23.27 -5.26
N ARG A 29 -26.02 22.22 -4.94
CA ARG A 29 -27.49 22.29 -4.85
C ARG A 29 -27.93 21.86 -3.47
N THR A 30 -28.71 22.74 -2.87
CA THR A 30 -29.48 22.65 -1.64
C THR A 30 -30.68 21.72 -1.82
N THR A 31 -31.12 21.07 -0.73
CA THR A 31 -32.55 20.87 -0.43
C THR A 31 -32.75 20.80 1.08
N ASN A 32 -33.75 21.54 1.54
CA ASN A 32 -34.24 21.69 2.91
C ASN A 32 -35.37 20.69 3.22
N GLY A 33 -35.63 20.48 4.52
CA GLY A 33 -36.93 20.05 5.08
C GLY A 33 -37.12 18.53 5.12
N THR A 34 -37.63 17.91 6.18
CA THR A 34 -38.59 18.37 7.20
C THR A 34 -38.56 17.42 8.40
N ASP A 35 -38.85 17.97 9.57
CA ASP A 35 -39.13 17.28 10.83
C ASP A 35 -40.31 16.30 10.74
N HIS A 36 -40.22 15.19 11.50
CA HIS A 36 -41.36 14.62 12.23
C HIS A 36 -40.87 13.90 13.49
N ALA A 37 -41.37 14.39 14.63
CA ALA A 37 -41.25 13.75 15.94
C ALA A 37 -42.30 12.64 16.10
N ALA A 38 -41.93 11.52 16.71
CA ALA A 38 -42.80 10.74 17.59
C ALA A 38 -41.97 9.76 18.42
N THR A 39 -41.89 10.06 19.71
CA THR A 39 -41.40 9.21 20.80
C THR A 39 -42.47 8.17 21.14
N VAL A 40 -42.10 6.89 21.19
CA VAL A 40 -42.81 5.88 21.99
C VAL A 40 -41.76 5.03 22.71
N VAL A 41 -41.82 5.08 24.04
CA VAL A 41 -41.06 4.25 24.97
C VAL A 41 -41.85 2.96 25.16
N ASP A 42 -41.22 1.80 25.01
CA ASP A 42 -41.63 0.60 25.73
C ASP A 42 -40.42 -0.28 26.07
N VAL A 43 -40.44 -0.83 27.29
CA VAL A 43 -39.32 -1.45 28.02
C VAL A 43 -39.49 -3.00 27.99
N PRO A 44 -38.41 -3.79 28.12
CA PRO A 44 -38.20 -4.99 27.31
C PRO A 44 -38.69 -6.31 27.90
N ARG A 45 -38.98 -7.26 27.01
CA ARG A 45 -39.14 -8.69 27.31
C ARG A 45 -37.88 -9.45 26.87
N PRO A 46 -37.34 -10.38 27.67
CA PRO A 46 -36.02 -10.96 27.42
C PRO A 46 -36.09 -11.92 26.24
N VAL A 47 -35.38 -11.57 25.17
CA VAL A 47 -35.08 -12.49 24.08
C VAL A 47 -33.84 -13.26 24.49
N THR A 48 -33.99 -14.58 24.67
CA THR A 48 -32.86 -15.49 24.77
C THR A 48 -32.20 -15.57 23.39
N SER A 49 -31.37 -14.57 23.07
CA SER A 49 -30.56 -14.57 21.86
C SER A 49 -29.30 -15.38 22.13
N THR A 50 -29.32 -16.64 21.71
CA THR A 50 -28.12 -17.40 21.35
C THR A 50 -27.24 -16.50 20.48
N PRO A 51 -25.93 -16.31 20.77
CA PRO A 51 -25.06 -15.55 19.88
C PRO A 51 -24.77 -16.40 18.64
N GLY A 52 -25.70 -16.37 17.70
CA GLY A 52 -25.40 -16.65 16.30
C GLY A 52 -24.62 -15.45 15.78
N THR A 53 -23.30 -15.56 15.74
CA THR A 53 -22.45 -14.64 14.98
C THR A 53 -22.93 -14.67 13.53
N THR A 54 -23.81 -13.76 13.15
CA THR A 54 -24.05 -13.43 11.75
C THR A 54 -22.73 -12.91 11.23
N ALA A 55 -21.99 -13.79 10.54
CA ALA A 55 -20.82 -13.37 9.78
C ALA A 55 -21.30 -12.28 8.82
N VAL A 56 -20.95 -11.03 9.11
CA VAL A 56 -21.24 -9.90 8.24
C VAL A 56 -20.55 -10.21 6.91
N LEU A 57 -21.34 -10.53 5.88
CA LEU A 57 -20.83 -10.79 4.55
C LEU A 57 -20.14 -9.52 4.05
N ALA A 58 -18.84 -9.60 3.80
CA ALA A 58 -18.10 -8.50 3.23
C ALA A 58 -18.61 -8.23 1.80
N PRO A 59 -18.84 -6.96 1.40
CA PRO A 59 -19.23 -6.63 0.04
C PRO A 59 -18.17 -7.14 -0.94
N ARG A 60 -18.62 -7.82 -1.99
CA ARG A 60 -17.76 -8.22 -3.10
C ARG A 60 -17.57 -7.04 -4.05
N VAL A 61 -16.32 -6.83 -4.48
CA VAL A 61 -15.96 -5.83 -5.49
C VAL A 61 -15.31 -6.56 -6.66
N ASP A 62 -16.05 -6.66 -7.76
CA ASP A 62 -15.60 -7.32 -8.98
C ASP A 62 -14.82 -6.36 -9.90
N ALA A 63 -13.76 -6.89 -10.50
CA ALA A 63 -12.96 -6.20 -11.49
C ALA A 63 -13.62 -6.22 -12.87
N GLY A 64 -13.32 -5.21 -13.69
CA GLY A 64 -13.74 -5.17 -15.09
C GLY A 64 -12.94 -6.16 -15.95
N ASP A 65 -13.39 -6.35 -17.19
CA ASP A 65 -12.88 -7.37 -18.12
C ASP A 65 -11.36 -7.37 -18.29
N ALA A 66 -10.75 -6.18 -18.37
CA ALA A 66 -9.31 -6.02 -18.55
C ALA A 66 -8.49 -6.63 -17.41
N LEU A 67 -8.97 -6.51 -16.16
CA LEU A 67 -8.33 -7.12 -15.00
C LEU A 67 -8.74 -8.58 -14.82
N THR A 68 -9.99 -8.93 -15.13
CA THR A 68 -10.47 -10.32 -15.06
C THR A 68 -9.60 -11.27 -15.87
N ALA A 69 -9.09 -10.83 -17.02
CA ALA A 69 -8.19 -11.62 -17.87
C ALA A 69 -6.88 -12.06 -17.19
N ILE A 70 -6.37 -11.28 -16.22
CA ILE A 70 -5.14 -11.64 -15.50
C ILE A 70 -5.39 -12.42 -14.20
N GLY A 71 -6.66 -12.60 -13.81
CA GLY A 71 -7.04 -13.28 -12.58
C GLY A 71 -6.39 -14.67 -12.38
N PRO A 72 -6.32 -15.56 -13.40
CA PRO A 72 -5.59 -16.83 -13.26
C PRO A 72 -4.11 -16.65 -12.95
N SER A 73 -3.44 -15.65 -13.55
CA SER A 73 -2.04 -15.34 -13.26
C SER A 73 -1.85 -14.84 -11.83
N LEU A 74 -2.81 -14.08 -11.28
CA LEU A 74 -2.75 -13.64 -9.88
C LEU A 74 -2.84 -14.81 -8.90
N VAL A 75 -3.59 -15.87 -9.23
CA VAL A 75 -3.63 -17.09 -8.40
C VAL A 75 -2.28 -17.84 -8.46
N ALA A 76 -1.62 -17.85 -9.61
CA ALA A 76 -0.37 -18.58 -9.81
C ALA A 76 0.89 -17.80 -9.38
N THR A 77 0.80 -16.48 -9.21
CA THR A 77 1.96 -15.60 -8.96
C THR A 77 1.66 -14.64 -7.81
N PRO A 78 2.03 -15.01 -6.56
CA PRO A 78 1.76 -14.19 -5.38
C PRO A 78 2.28 -12.75 -5.47
N GLU A 79 3.44 -12.54 -6.08
CA GLU A 79 4.05 -11.21 -6.24
C GLU A 79 3.17 -10.29 -7.09
N ALA A 80 2.56 -10.84 -8.15
CA ALA A 80 1.62 -10.09 -8.98
C ALA A 80 0.32 -9.81 -8.23
N ALA A 81 -0.13 -10.74 -7.36
CA ALA A 81 -1.27 -10.51 -6.49
C ALA A 81 -1.00 -9.39 -5.46
N TYR A 82 0.17 -9.40 -4.82
CA TYR A 82 0.59 -8.35 -3.87
C TYR A 82 0.58 -6.98 -4.53
N ASP A 83 1.13 -6.87 -5.74
CA ASP A 83 1.11 -5.64 -6.53
C ASP A 83 -0.33 -5.13 -6.78
N VAL A 84 -1.22 -6.01 -7.25
CA VAL A 84 -2.61 -5.61 -7.56
C VAL A 84 -3.36 -5.19 -6.31
N VAL A 85 -3.20 -5.92 -5.21
CA VAL A 85 -3.84 -5.58 -3.93
C VAL A 85 -3.29 -4.25 -3.42
N PHE A 86 -1.97 -4.06 -3.40
CA PHE A 86 -1.33 -2.81 -3.00
C PHE A 86 -1.86 -1.62 -3.80
N LEU A 87 -1.86 -1.71 -5.13
CA LEU A 87 -2.30 -0.61 -5.98
C LEU A 87 -3.79 -0.31 -5.80
N THR A 88 -4.63 -1.35 -5.63
CA THR A 88 -6.06 -1.20 -5.38
C THR A 88 -6.31 -0.50 -4.03
N VAL A 89 -5.62 -0.93 -2.97
CA VAL A 89 -5.75 -0.35 -1.64
C VAL A 89 -5.20 1.08 -1.59
N ALA A 90 -4.03 1.33 -2.16
CA ALA A 90 -3.43 2.66 -2.20
C ALA A 90 -4.32 3.65 -2.95
N ALA A 91 -4.88 3.25 -4.11
CA ALA A 91 -5.81 4.08 -4.86
C ALA A 91 -7.13 4.32 -4.09
N ALA A 92 -7.69 3.28 -3.45
CA ALA A 92 -8.91 3.40 -2.67
C ALA A 92 -8.69 4.29 -1.43
N TYR A 93 -7.57 4.12 -0.72
CA TYR A 93 -7.18 4.94 0.43
C TYR A 93 -7.01 6.40 0.03
N GLY A 94 -6.29 6.70 -1.06
CA GLY A 94 -6.13 8.06 -1.54
C GLY A 94 -7.45 8.74 -1.94
N ARG A 95 -8.45 7.98 -2.41
CA ARG A 95 -9.80 8.51 -2.64
C ARG A 95 -10.57 8.73 -1.33
N CYS A 96 -10.46 7.79 -0.37
CA CYS A 96 -11.18 7.86 0.91
C CYS A 96 -10.58 8.87 1.90
N ALA A 97 -9.29 9.16 1.79
CA ALA A 97 -8.53 10.09 2.63
C ALA A 97 -7.53 10.88 1.77
N PRO A 98 -7.99 11.88 0.98
CA PRO A 98 -7.14 12.57 -0.02
C PRO A 98 -5.90 13.25 0.52
N THR A 99 -5.95 13.77 1.75
CA THR A 99 -4.79 14.37 2.44
C THR A 99 -3.67 13.37 2.72
N HIS A 100 -4.00 12.08 2.74
CA HIS A 100 -3.11 10.96 3.06
C HIS A 100 -2.75 10.11 1.82
N ALA A 101 -3.13 10.55 0.61
CA ALA A 101 -3.02 9.75 -0.62
C ALA A 101 -1.59 9.32 -0.99
N HIS A 102 -0.57 10.02 -0.49
CA HIS A 102 0.84 9.77 -0.82
C HIS A 102 1.53 8.81 0.16
N GLU A 103 0.91 8.49 1.29
CA GLU A 103 1.57 7.77 2.39
C GLU A 103 1.98 6.34 2.03
N PHE A 104 1.11 5.61 1.31
CA PHE A 104 1.44 4.27 0.82
C PHE A 104 2.66 4.30 -0.11
N GLY A 105 2.70 5.24 -1.05
CA GLY A 105 3.83 5.37 -1.98
C GLY A 105 5.12 5.76 -1.26
N ALA A 106 5.05 6.73 -0.35
CA ALA A 106 6.19 7.15 0.45
C ALA A 106 6.72 6.00 1.32
N MET A 107 5.84 5.28 2.02
CA MET A 107 6.24 4.17 2.88
C MET A 107 6.75 2.98 2.07
N ALA A 108 6.15 2.67 0.91
CA ALA A 108 6.64 1.62 0.02
C ALA A 108 8.07 1.90 -0.46
N ALA A 109 8.35 3.16 -0.83
CA ALA A 109 9.69 3.58 -1.24
C ALA A 109 10.69 3.45 -0.09
N ARG A 110 10.32 3.83 1.14
CA ARG A 110 11.20 3.67 2.31
C ARG A 110 11.46 2.22 2.66
N ALA A 111 10.42 1.39 2.57
CA ALA A 111 10.52 -0.04 2.80
C ALA A 111 11.18 -0.81 1.64
N ARG A 112 11.52 -0.12 0.53
CA ARG A 112 12.10 -0.70 -0.69
C ARG A 112 11.28 -1.86 -1.24
N LEU A 113 9.96 -1.74 -1.16
CA LEU A 113 9.06 -2.79 -1.63
C LEU A 113 9.21 -2.98 -3.16
N PRO A 114 9.17 -4.22 -3.66
CA PRO A 114 9.29 -4.53 -5.09
C PRO A 114 7.99 -4.26 -5.85
N VAL A 115 7.39 -3.08 -5.64
CA VAL A 115 6.11 -2.70 -6.22
C VAL A 115 6.19 -2.69 -7.74
N LEU A 116 5.23 -3.35 -8.37
CA LEU A 116 5.11 -3.66 -9.80
C LEU A 116 6.06 -4.73 -10.34
N ALA A 117 6.94 -5.34 -9.54
CA ALA A 117 7.87 -6.35 -10.04
C ALA A 117 7.12 -7.61 -10.50
N GLY A 118 6.15 -8.09 -9.71
CA GLY A 118 5.33 -9.26 -10.05
C GLY A 118 4.39 -9.00 -11.22
N LEU A 119 3.76 -7.83 -11.27
CA LEU A 119 2.94 -7.46 -12.43
C LEU A 119 3.77 -7.30 -13.71
N THR A 120 5.00 -6.81 -13.61
CA THR A 120 5.89 -6.69 -14.78
C THR A 120 6.27 -8.07 -15.32
N SER A 121 6.47 -9.08 -14.47
CA SER A 121 6.75 -10.44 -14.92
C SER A 121 5.56 -11.09 -15.63
N VAL A 122 4.33 -10.87 -15.14
CA VAL A 122 3.10 -11.39 -15.75
C VAL A 122 2.74 -10.69 -17.06
N LEU A 123 2.86 -9.37 -17.13
CA LEU A 123 2.47 -8.59 -18.31
C LEU A 123 3.51 -8.63 -19.43
N GLY A 124 4.78 -8.84 -19.09
CA GLY A 124 5.89 -8.77 -20.02
C GLY A 124 6.10 -7.36 -20.61
N PRO A 125 6.76 -7.22 -21.78
CA PRO A 125 7.16 -5.92 -22.34
C PRO A 125 6.01 -5.04 -22.88
N ARG A 126 4.76 -5.48 -22.80
CA ARG A 126 3.62 -4.85 -23.48
C ARG A 126 3.12 -3.63 -22.70
N THR A 127 3.52 -2.43 -23.13
CA THR A 127 3.14 -1.15 -22.49
C THR A 127 1.64 -0.86 -22.50
N GLY A 128 0.93 -1.20 -23.59
CA GLY A 128 -0.53 -1.05 -23.67
C GLY A 128 -1.29 -1.83 -22.59
N SER A 129 -0.79 -3.02 -22.23
CA SER A 129 -1.35 -3.85 -21.17
C SER A 129 -1.19 -3.22 -19.78
N ARG A 130 -0.08 -2.48 -19.55
CA ARG A 130 0.17 -1.80 -18.28
C ARG A 130 -0.77 -0.60 -18.07
N ALA A 131 -0.99 0.19 -19.11
CA ALA A 131 -1.92 1.32 -19.06
C ALA A 131 -3.36 0.83 -18.78
N ALA A 132 -3.81 -0.19 -19.51
CA ALA A 132 -5.12 -0.82 -19.31
C ALA A 132 -5.28 -1.38 -17.89
N LEU A 133 -4.24 -2.02 -17.35
CA LEU A 133 -4.24 -2.50 -15.97
C LEU A 133 -4.39 -1.36 -14.96
N LEU A 134 -3.63 -0.27 -15.08
CA LEU A 134 -3.72 0.85 -14.16
C LEU A 134 -5.10 1.55 -14.22
N VAL A 135 -5.71 1.63 -15.41
CA VAL A 135 -7.08 2.09 -15.57
C VAL A 135 -8.05 1.16 -14.85
N GLY A 136 -7.96 -0.15 -15.09
CA GLY A 136 -8.79 -1.14 -14.41
C GLY A 136 -8.65 -1.10 -12.89
N ILE A 137 -7.44 -0.88 -12.36
CA ILE A 137 -7.22 -0.74 -10.91
C ILE A 137 -7.90 0.52 -10.37
N ARG A 138 -7.85 1.64 -11.09
CA ARG A 138 -8.55 2.87 -10.68
C ARG A 138 -10.06 2.69 -10.67
N GLU A 139 -10.61 2.04 -11.69
CA GLU A 139 -12.05 1.72 -11.76
C GLU A 139 -12.48 0.79 -10.63
N LEU A 140 -11.67 -0.23 -10.35
CA LEU A 140 -11.90 -1.15 -9.25
C LEU A 140 -11.85 -0.41 -7.90
N ALA A 141 -10.79 0.36 -7.66
CA ALA A 141 -10.61 1.16 -6.45
C ALA A 141 -11.75 2.17 -6.25
N ALA A 142 -12.32 2.72 -7.34
CA ALA A 142 -13.48 3.61 -7.29
C ALA A 142 -14.76 2.94 -6.79
N ARG A 143 -14.84 1.61 -6.75
CA ARG A 143 -15.98 0.84 -6.21
C ARG A 143 -15.73 0.26 -4.81
N VAL A 144 -14.48 0.24 -4.36
CA VAL A 144 -14.13 -0.25 -3.02
C VAL A 144 -14.80 0.61 -1.94
N PRO A 145 -15.37 0.04 -0.86
CA PRO A 145 -15.90 0.83 0.25
C PRO A 145 -14.78 1.48 1.06
N CYS A 146 -15.02 2.68 1.61
CA CYS A 146 -14.02 3.35 2.44
C CYS A 146 -13.88 2.75 3.84
N ASN A 147 -14.89 2.01 4.31
CA ASN A 147 -14.92 1.43 5.66
C ASN A 147 -15.29 -0.05 5.59
N GLY A 148 -14.76 -0.82 6.54
CA GLY A 148 -15.04 -2.24 6.69
C GLY A 148 -14.26 -3.12 5.71
N PRO A 149 -14.36 -4.45 5.89
CA PRO A 149 -13.77 -5.41 4.98
C PRO A 149 -14.51 -5.43 3.64
N PHE A 150 -13.82 -5.79 2.57
CA PHE A 150 -14.40 -6.10 1.26
C PHE A 150 -13.68 -7.30 0.63
N ASP A 151 -14.38 -8.00 -0.25
CA ASP A 151 -13.83 -9.12 -1.02
C ASP A 151 -13.47 -8.65 -2.43
N LEU A 152 -12.18 -8.47 -2.67
CA LEU A 152 -11.65 -8.22 -4.00
C LEU A 152 -11.77 -9.49 -4.86
N SER A 153 -12.34 -9.33 -6.06
CA SER A 153 -12.62 -10.40 -7.00
C SER A 153 -12.11 -10.05 -8.40
N ILE A 154 -11.12 -10.79 -8.88
CA ILE A 154 -10.49 -10.59 -10.21
C ILE A 154 -10.40 -11.94 -10.92
N GLY A 155 -11.34 -12.24 -11.83
CA GLY A 155 -11.43 -13.58 -12.43
C GLY A 155 -11.56 -14.66 -11.34
N PRO A 156 -10.66 -15.66 -11.26
CA PRO A 156 -10.63 -16.63 -10.16
C PRO A 156 -9.93 -16.13 -8.88
N PHE A 157 -9.17 -15.03 -8.92
CA PHE A 157 -8.46 -14.50 -7.76
C PHE A 157 -9.44 -13.86 -6.77
N ARG A 158 -9.28 -14.18 -5.48
CA ARG A 158 -10.09 -13.66 -4.38
C ARG A 158 -9.17 -13.21 -3.25
N GLN A 159 -9.40 -12.01 -2.72
CA GLN A 159 -8.67 -11.50 -1.56
C GLN A 159 -9.61 -10.68 -0.68
N ARG A 160 -9.70 -11.03 0.62
CA ARG A 160 -10.37 -10.17 1.59
C ARG A 160 -9.40 -9.09 2.06
N VAL A 161 -9.85 -7.85 2.10
CA VAL A 161 -9.04 -6.70 2.51
C VAL A 161 -9.85 -5.77 3.38
N THR A 162 -9.20 -5.17 4.38
CA THR A 162 -9.73 -4.01 5.12
C THR A 162 -8.73 -2.88 4.98
N ILE A 163 -9.11 -1.75 4.39
CA ILE A 163 -8.17 -0.65 4.09
C ILE A 163 -7.46 -0.16 5.36
N GLN A 164 -8.20 0.00 6.46
CA GLN A 164 -7.66 0.48 7.73
C GLN A 164 -6.65 -0.49 8.33
N ALA A 165 -6.98 -1.79 8.35
CA ALA A 165 -6.06 -2.82 8.85
C ALA A 165 -4.82 -2.88 7.96
N TYR A 166 -5.01 -2.89 6.63
CA TYR A 166 -3.93 -2.88 5.66
C TYR A 166 -2.99 -1.68 5.86
N ALA A 167 -3.53 -0.46 6.04
CA ALA A 167 -2.73 0.75 6.30
C ALA A 167 -2.00 0.70 7.65
N ALA A 168 -2.66 0.18 8.70
CA ALA A 168 -2.08 0.07 10.04
C ALA A 168 -0.90 -0.92 10.08
N SER A 169 -0.97 -2.01 9.29
CA SER A 169 0.07 -3.03 9.21
C SER A 169 1.03 -2.86 8.02
N PHE A 170 0.78 -1.94 7.09
CA PHE A 170 1.69 -1.64 5.98
C PHE A 170 3.03 -1.14 6.52
N PRO A 171 4.22 -1.50 6.00
CA PRO A 171 4.48 -2.23 4.76
C PRO A 171 4.35 -3.75 4.83
N ASP A 172 4.18 -4.34 6.01
CA ASP A 172 4.15 -5.81 6.16
C ASP A 172 2.93 -6.41 5.44
N SER A 173 1.79 -5.70 5.45
CA SER A 173 0.58 -6.06 4.70
C SER A 173 0.74 -6.09 3.17
N TYR A 174 1.86 -5.61 2.63
CA TYR A 174 2.19 -5.84 1.22
C TYR A 174 2.33 -7.33 0.91
N PHE A 175 3.01 -8.07 1.77
CA PHE A 175 3.23 -9.52 1.62
C PHE A 175 2.14 -10.35 2.29
N GLU A 176 1.43 -9.78 3.26
CA GLU A 176 0.34 -10.44 3.99
C GLU A 176 -0.94 -9.57 3.98
N PRO A 177 -1.69 -9.51 2.86
CA PRO A 177 -2.78 -8.53 2.70
C PRO A 177 -3.98 -8.72 3.63
N ASP A 178 -4.12 -9.90 4.25
CA ASP A 178 -5.14 -10.24 5.24
C ASP A 178 -4.68 -9.99 6.69
N LEU A 179 -3.47 -9.44 6.89
CA LEU A 179 -2.92 -9.10 8.19
C LEU A 179 -3.82 -8.09 8.92
N SER A 180 -4.60 -8.62 9.87
CA SER A 180 -5.64 -7.88 10.59
C SER A 180 -5.12 -7.01 11.74
N THR A 181 -3.89 -7.26 12.19
CA THR A 181 -3.27 -6.58 13.33
C THR A 181 -1.99 -5.88 12.93
N ALA A 182 -1.84 -4.62 13.35
CA ALA A 182 -0.58 -3.90 13.17
C ALA A 182 0.55 -4.54 13.99
N PRO A 183 1.76 -4.71 13.42
CA PRO A 183 2.94 -5.11 14.15
C PRO A 183 3.22 -4.22 15.37
N VAL A 184 3.56 -4.84 16.51
CA VAL A 184 3.92 -4.14 17.76
C VAL A 184 5.09 -3.17 17.56
N ALA A 185 5.98 -3.46 16.61
CA ALA A 185 7.09 -2.59 16.24
C ALA A 185 6.67 -1.19 15.77
N PHE A 186 5.44 -1.03 15.28
CA PHE A 186 4.90 0.27 14.89
C PHE A 186 4.43 1.09 16.10
N ALA A 187 4.28 0.47 17.28
CA ALA A 187 3.97 1.15 18.55
C ALA A 187 2.76 2.11 18.46
N GLY A 188 1.73 1.74 17.68
CA GLY A 188 0.54 2.57 17.47
C GLY A 188 0.73 3.75 16.51
N ARG A 189 1.92 3.94 15.95
CA ARG A 189 2.18 5.00 14.97
C ARG A 189 1.35 4.79 13.71
N THR A 190 0.74 5.87 13.25
CA THR A 190 -0.04 5.94 12.02
C THR A 190 0.83 5.68 10.79
N LEU A 191 0.20 5.34 9.66
CA LEU A 191 0.91 5.25 8.38
C LEU A 191 1.58 6.59 8.04
N ALA A 192 0.89 7.72 8.26
CA ALA A 192 1.41 9.07 8.07
C ALA A 192 2.74 9.33 8.80
N GLU A 193 2.80 9.02 10.09
CA GLU A 193 3.99 9.23 10.93
C GLU A 193 5.14 8.34 10.48
N ARG A 194 4.85 7.11 10.07
CA ARG A 194 5.89 6.19 9.57
C ARG A 194 6.35 6.57 8.17
N ALA A 195 5.43 7.05 7.33
CA ALA A 195 5.64 7.56 5.98
C ALA A 195 6.21 8.98 5.91
N SER A 196 6.42 9.67 7.05
CA SER A 196 7.19 10.91 7.17
C SER A 196 8.55 10.75 7.85
N ASP A 197 8.74 9.68 8.63
CA ASP A 197 9.99 9.33 9.28
C ASP A 197 11.05 8.74 8.31
N SER A 198 12.11 9.50 8.06
CA SER A 198 13.22 9.10 7.18
C SER A 198 14.04 7.92 7.74
N CYS A 199 14.07 7.75 9.06
CA CYS A 199 14.81 6.68 9.71
C CYS A 199 14.22 5.30 9.46
N ASN A 200 12.93 5.23 9.10
CA ASN A 200 12.35 3.99 8.57
C ASN A 200 13.07 3.53 7.29
N GLY A 201 13.51 4.45 6.43
CA GLY A 201 14.28 4.11 5.22
C GLY A 201 15.60 3.41 5.56
N VAL A 202 16.27 3.83 6.63
CA VAL A 202 17.50 3.17 7.12
C VAL A 202 17.17 1.79 7.68
N ALA A 203 16.14 1.70 8.54
CA ALA A 203 15.74 0.44 9.15
C ALA A 203 15.42 -0.65 8.10
N TYR A 204 14.66 -0.31 7.06
CA TYR A 204 14.32 -1.26 6.00
C TYR A 204 15.45 -1.48 4.98
N ALA A 205 16.41 -0.57 4.85
CA ALA A 205 17.61 -0.81 4.05
C ALA A 205 18.54 -1.85 4.69
N VAL A 206 18.62 -1.84 6.03
CA VAL A 206 19.47 -2.75 6.81
C VAL A 206 18.78 -4.10 7.02
N LEU A 207 17.48 -4.09 7.35
CA LEU A 207 16.69 -5.29 7.57
C LEU A 207 15.47 -5.29 6.64
N PRO A 208 15.64 -5.68 5.37
CA PRO A 208 14.57 -5.70 4.38
C PRO A 208 13.48 -6.73 4.74
N LEU A 209 12.29 -6.52 4.17
CA LEU A 209 11.10 -7.34 4.42
C LEU A 209 11.06 -8.63 3.60
N ASP A 210 11.64 -8.62 2.40
CA ASP A 210 11.64 -9.72 1.43
C ASP A 210 12.78 -10.73 1.67
N ALA A 211 13.38 -10.73 2.86
CA ALA A 211 14.46 -11.63 3.21
C ALA A 211 13.98 -13.11 3.30
N PRO A 212 14.80 -14.09 2.85
CA PRO A 212 14.47 -15.51 2.95
C PRO A 212 14.20 -15.93 4.41
N ARG A 213 13.22 -16.83 4.62
CA ARG A 213 12.83 -17.36 5.95
C ARG A 213 12.21 -16.34 6.92
N ALA A 214 11.54 -15.33 6.38
CA ALA A 214 10.96 -14.21 7.12
C ALA A 214 10.19 -14.60 8.39
N TRP A 215 9.29 -15.60 8.34
CA TRP A 215 8.32 -15.83 9.42
C TRP A 215 8.94 -16.15 10.80
N GLN A 216 10.02 -16.93 10.85
CA GLN A 216 10.69 -17.30 12.11
C GLN A 216 11.38 -16.10 12.77
N CYS A 217 11.79 -15.14 11.93
CA CYS A 217 12.55 -13.97 12.32
C CYS A 217 11.70 -12.70 12.32
N THR A 218 10.41 -12.75 11.97
CA THR A 218 9.56 -11.57 11.77
C THR A 218 9.55 -10.68 13.01
N ALA A 219 9.30 -11.26 14.18
CA ALA A 219 9.24 -10.49 15.43
C ALA A 219 10.61 -9.87 15.80
N LEU A 220 11.69 -10.65 15.70
CA LEU A 220 13.05 -10.19 16.01
C LEU A 220 13.51 -9.08 15.05
N ARG A 221 13.26 -9.24 13.75
CA ARG A 221 13.59 -8.24 12.73
C ARG A 221 12.74 -6.99 12.86
N ALA A 222 11.45 -7.13 13.22
CA ALA A 222 10.59 -5.99 13.47
C ALA A 222 11.06 -5.18 14.69
N GLU A 223 11.44 -5.86 15.78
CA GLU A 223 12.03 -5.24 16.96
C GLU A 223 13.35 -4.52 16.65
N ALA A 224 14.25 -5.20 15.92
CA ALA A 224 15.52 -4.61 15.51
C ALA A 224 15.33 -3.40 14.59
N ARG A 225 14.38 -3.44 13.63
CA ARG A 225 14.02 -2.27 12.80
C ARG A 225 13.56 -1.08 13.64
N ARG A 226 12.71 -1.32 14.65
CA ARG A 226 12.26 -0.26 15.57
C ARG A 226 13.44 0.36 16.31
N HIS A 227 14.37 -0.46 16.78
CA HIS A 227 15.57 0.03 17.46
C HIS A 227 16.49 0.82 16.51
N ILE A 228 16.75 0.31 15.30
CA ILE A 228 17.53 1.00 14.26
C ILE A 228 16.93 2.38 13.93
N ALA A 229 15.60 2.46 13.77
CA ALA A 229 14.93 3.73 13.51
C ALA A 229 15.16 4.75 14.65
N ALA A 230 15.17 4.30 15.90
CA ALA A 230 15.45 5.17 17.05
C ALA A 230 16.91 5.67 17.12
N LEU A 231 17.86 4.93 16.56
CA LEU A 231 19.29 5.29 16.56
C LEU A 231 19.66 6.31 15.46
N CYS A 232 18.86 6.39 14.39
CA CYS A 232 19.20 7.13 13.18
C CYS A 232 19.22 8.68 13.34
N GLY A 233 18.81 9.22 14.49
CA GLY A 233 18.88 10.66 14.80
C GLY A 233 20.22 11.15 15.39
N GLY A 234 21.18 10.27 15.66
CA GLY A 234 22.47 10.60 16.27
C GLY A 234 23.55 11.08 15.28
N SER A 235 24.82 11.17 15.73
CA SER A 235 25.94 11.38 14.81
C SER A 235 26.09 10.17 13.88
N ALA A 236 26.38 10.40 12.59
CA ALA A 236 26.36 9.35 11.57
C ALA A 236 27.27 8.16 11.92
N ASP A 237 28.49 8.42 12.41
CA ASP A 237 29.45 7.36 12.76
C ASP A 237 29.01 6.55 13.99
N ALA A 238 28.51 7.20 15.02
CA ALA A 238 28.02 6.50 16.21
C ALA A 238 26.75 5.70 15.90
N ALA A 239 25.84 6.28 15.11
CA ALA A 239 24.63 5.59 14.65
C ALA A 239 24.98 4.38 13.78
N ALA A 240 25.95 4.49 12.87
CA ALA A 240 26.39 3.38 12.03
C ALA A 240 26.92 2.20 12.86
N GLN A 241 27.79 2.48 13.85
CA GLN A 241 28.31 1.44 14.74
C GLN A 241 27.20 0.77 15.56
N GLN A 242 26.30 1.56 16.16
CA GLN A 242 25.21 1.03 16.96
C GLN A 242 24.21 0.21 16.13
N ILE A 243 23.92 0.64 14.90
CA ILE A 243 23.10 -0.12 13.94
C ILE A 243 23.77 -1.45 13.59
N HIS A 244 25.07 -1.43 13.32
CA HIS A 244 25.82 -2.67 13.07
C HIS A 244 25.72 -3.63 14.26
N ASP A 245 25.90 -3.14 15.48
CA ASP A 245 25.81 -3.94 16.71
C ASP A 245 24.39 -4.52 16.94
N VAL A 246 23.33 -3.83 16.50
CA VAL A 246 21.96 -4.35 16.56
C VAL A 246 21.79 -5.53 15.60
N VAL A 247 22.29 -5.40 14.37
CA VAL A 247 22.18 -6.46 13.37
C VAL A 247 22.99 -7.68 13.76
N THR A 248 24.24 -7.51 14.18
CA THR A 248 25.13 -8.64 14.53
C THR A 248 24.67 -9.41 15.77
N ARG A 249 23.84 -8.79 16.63
CA ARG A 249 23.17 -9.48 17.75
C ARG A 249 21.99 -10.35 17.35
N LEU A 250 21.44 -10.17 16.14
CA LEU A 250 20.44 -11.11 15.64
C LEU A 250 21.09 -12.46 15.38
N PRO A 251 20.36 -13.58 15.61
CA PRO A 251 20.80 -14.88 15.12
C PRO A 251 21.17 -14.78 13.64
N SER A 252 22.24 -15.47 13.20
CA SER A 252 22.70 -15.38 11.80
C SER A 252 21.63 -15.78 10.77
N THR A 253 20.63 -16.57 11.18
CA THR A 253 19.46 -16.92 10.37
C THR A 253 18.45 -15.78 10.22
N CYS A 254 18.55 -14.74 11.05
CA CYS A 254 17.65 -13.59 11.13
C CYS A 254 18.33 -12.24 10.80
N GLN A 255 19.64 -12.24 10.54
CA GLN A 255 20.38 -11.11 9.96
C GLN A 255 19.92 -10.90 8.52
#